data_AF-Q8PUU7-F1
#
_entry.id   AF-Q8PUU7-F1
#
_cell.length_a   1.000
_cell.length_b   1.000
_cell.length_c   1.000
_cell.angle_alpha   90.00
_cell.angle_beta   90.00
_cell.angle_gamma   90.00
#
_symmetry.space_group_name_H-M   'P 1'
#
loop_
_entity.id
_entity.type
_entity.pdbx_description
1 polymer ?
#
loop_
_entity_poly.entity_id
_entity_poly.type
_entity_poly.pdbx_seq_one_letter_code
_entity_poly.pdbx_strand_id
1 'polypeptide(L)'
;MIKYTVTLTGDERRSLCELASKGKHNSQQILNALILLNCDKSELNVSHSTNEEISRVLNISMKKIDRVKKRFVEEGLEVALNGKESERIYTKKVDGDLEAHLEPIRKVE
;
A
#
# COMPACT_ATOMS: atom_id res chain seq x y z
N MET A 1 -20.46 -4.16 2.93
CA MET A 1 -19.15 -3.80 2.34
C MET A 1 -18.42 -2.92 3.33
N ILE A 2 -17.27 -3.36 3.86
CA ILE A 2 -16.47 -2.53 4.76
C ILE A 2 -15.69 -1.55 3.89
N LYS A 3 -15.90 -0.25 4.11
CA LYS A 3 -15.14 0.80 3.42
C LYS A 3 -13.87 1.06 4.25
N TYR A 4 -12.72 0.70 3.70
CA TYR A 4 -11.43 1.06 4.29
C TYR A 4 -11.04 2.46 3.84
N THR A 5 -10.68 3.32 4.79
CA THR A 5 -10.08 4.63 4.53
C THR A 5 -8.58 4.50 4.72
N VAL A 6 -7.81 4.96 3.74
CA VAL A 6 -6.34 5.01 3.83
C VAL A 6 -5.95 6.42 4.25
N THR A 7 -5.09 6.51 5.25
CA THR A 7 -4.51 7.76 5.72
C THR A 7 -3.04 7.51 5.95
N LEU A 8 -2.21 8.11 5.10
CA LEU A 8 -0.77 8.02 5.18
C LEU A 8 -0.23 9.14 6.06
N THR A 9 0.79 8.80 6.84
CA THR A 9 1.66 9.78 7.48
C THR A 9 2.63 10.39 6.45
N GLY A 10 3.28 11.50 6.82
CA GLY A 10 4.27 12.14 5.95
C GLY A 10 5.43 11.21 5.58
N ASP A 11 5.88 10.37 6.52
CA ASP A 11 6.98 9.43 6.31
C ASP A 11 6.55 8.25 5.42
N GLU A 12 5.37 7.66 5.65
CA GLU A 12 4.84 6.60 4.78
C GLU A 12 4.66 7.10 3.34
N ARG A 13 4.12 8.31 3.16
CA ARG A 13 3.97 8.93 1.85
C ARG A 13 5.33 9.13 1.17
N ARG A 14 6.34 9.58 1.90
CA ARG A 14 7.71 9.74 1.38
C ARG A 14 8.28 8.39 0.93
N SER A 15 8.20 7.37 1.79
CA SER A 15 8.67 6.01 1.49
C SER A 15 7.99 5.43 0.26
N LEU A 16 6.67 5.60 0.12
CA LEU A 16 5.90 5.16 -1.04
C LEU A 16 6.30 5.90 -2.33
N CYS A 17 6.51 7.22 -2.27
CA CYS A 17 6.98 8.02 -3.41
C CYS A 17 8.39 7.59 -3.85
N GLU A 18 9.30 7.35 -2.91
CA GLU A 18 10.63 6.83 -3.22
C GLU A 18 10.58 5.45 -3.87
N LEU A 19 9.75 4.56 -3.32
CA LEU A 19 9.53 3.22 -3.85
C LEU A 19 9.01 3.26 -5.30
N ALA A 20 8.05 4.14 -5.57
CA ALA A 20 7.50 4.32 -6.91
C ALA A 20 8.51 4.93 -7.90
N SER A 21 9.43 5.76 -7.41
CA SER A 21 10.42 6.46 -8.27
C SER A 21 11.63 5.59 -8.60
N LYS A 22 12.05 4.68 -7.71
CA LYS A 22 13.32 3.96 -7.83
C LYS A 22 13.32 2.81 -8.85
N GLY A 23 12.17 2.40 -9.40
CA GLY A 23 12.03 1.50 -10.57
C GLY A 23 12.66 0.08 -10.48
N LYS A 24 13.47 -0.20 -9.46
CA LYS A 24 14.16 -1.48 -9.21
C LYS A 24 13.33 -2.47 -8.41
N HIS A 25 12.14 -2.08 -7.95
CA HIS A 25 11.28 -2.91 -7.11
C HIS A 25 10.30 -3.74 -7.94
N ASN A 26 9.74 -4.79 -7.33
CA ASN A 26 8.76 -5.65 -8.00
C ASN A 26 7.59 -4.80 -8.51
N SER A 27 7.19 -4.97 -9.78
CA SER A 27 6.05 -4.28 -10.39
C SER A 27 4.80 -4.34 -9.52
N GLN A 28 4.62 -5.42 -8.75
CA GLN A 28 3.50 -5.56 -7.83
C GLN A 28 3.59 -4.62 -6.61
N GLN A 29 4.79 -4.46 -6.03
CA GLN A 29 5.02 -3.55 -4.90
C GLN A 29 4.80 -2.10 -5.35
N ILE A 30 5.32 -1.72 -6.53
CA ILE A 30 5.13 -0.39 -7.12
C ILE A 30 3.64 -0.12 -7.35
N LEU A 31 2.91 -1.07 -7.91
CA LEU A 31 1.46 -0.94 -8.13
C LEU A 31 0.70 -0.75 -6.81
N ASN A 32 1.04 -1.54 -5.77
CA ASN A 32 0.43 -1.42 -4.45
C ASN A 32 0.73 -0.05 -3.81
N ALA A 33 1.95 0.45 -3.99
CA ALA A 33 2.36 1.77 -3.53
C ALA A 33 1.55 2.89 -4.22
N LEU A 34 1.41 2.82 -5.53
CA LEU A 34 0.60 3.78 -6.30
C LEU A 34 -0.87 3.74 -5.87
N ILE A 35 -1.43 2.56 -5.59
CA ILE A 35 -2.80 2.44 -5.07
C ILE A 35 -2.93 3.20 -3.74
N LEU A 36 -2.02 2.99 -2.79
CA LEU A 36 -2.06 3.64 -1.48
C LEU A 36 -1.88 5.15 -1.60
N LEU A 37 -0.94 5.62 -2.42
CA LEU A 37 -0.72 7.05 -2.68
C LEU A 37 -1.95 7.75 -3.26
N ASN A 38 -2.66 7.11 -4.20
CA ASN A 38 -3.85 7.70 -4.82
C ASN A 38 -5.11 7.56 -3.93
N CYS A 39 -5.16 6.57 -3.05
CA CYS A 39 -6.25 6.37 -2.09
C CYS A 39 -6.12 7.23 -0.83
N ASP A 40 -4.97 7.82 -0.60
CA ASP A 40 -4.68 8.56 0.63
C ASP A 40 -5.60 9.78 0.77
N LYS A 41 -6.28 9.85 1.92
CA LYS A 41 -7.16 10.94 2.31
C LYS A 41 -6.56 11.84 3.39
N SER A 42 -5.25 11.76 3.64
CA SER A 42 -4.57 12.68 4.54
C SER A 42 -4.75 14.13 4.08
N GLU A 43 -4.65 15.08 5.02
CA GLU A 43 -4.70 16.52 4.72
C GLU A 43 -3.63 16.97 3.71
N LEU A 44 -2.57 16.16 3.54
CA LEU A 44 -1.50 16.37 2.58
C LEU A 44 -1.92 16.06 1.13
N ASN A 45 -3.07 15.41 0.92
CA ASN A 45 -3.60 15.03 -0.39
C ASN A 45 -5.00 15.62 -0.62
N VAL A 46 -5.02 16.86 -1.12
CA VAL A 46 -6.24 17.67 -1.38
C VAL A 46 -7.11 17.09 -2.51
N SER A 47 -6.56 16.22 -3.35
CA SER A 47 -7.25 15.62 -4.51
C SER A 47 -7.12 14.10 -4.51
N HIS A 48 -7.75 13.43 -3.55
CA HIS A 48 -7.85 11.97 -3.54
C HIS A 48 -8.64 11.47 -4.75
N SER A 49 -8.14 10.43 -5.42
CA SER A 49 -8.86 9.81 -6.54
C SER A 49 -9.87 8.80 -6.03
N THR A 50 -10.99 8.68 -6.75
CA THR A 50 -11.95 7.60 -6.51
C THR A 50 -11.35 6.25 -6.88
N ASN A 51 -11.83 5.17 -6.25
CA ASN A 51 -11.37 3.84 -6.59
C ASN A 51 -11.57 3.55 -8.11
N GLU A 52 -12.64 4.08 -8.70
CA GLU A 52 -12.98 3.97 -10.12
C GLU A 52 -11.93 4.64 -11.02
N GLU A 53 -11.47 5.84 -10.67
CA GLU A 53 -10.41 6.54 -11.39
C GLU A 53 -9.09 5.82 -11.27
N ILE A 54 -8.74 5.34 -10.08
CA ILE A 54 -7.52 4.55 -9.84
C ILE A 54 -7.54 3.27 -10.67
N SER A 55 -8.69 2.58 -10.70
CA SER A 55 -8.90 1.38 -11.50
C SER A 55 -8.66 1.65 -12.99
N ARG A 56 -9.16 2.78 -13.50
CA ARG A 56 -8.99 3.21 -14.89
C ARG A 56 -7.54 3.59 -15.21
N VAL A 57 -6.91 4.43 -14.38
CA VAL A 57 -5.55 4.96 -14.63
C VAL A 57 -4.49 3.87 -14.51
N LEU A 58 -4.59 3.02 -13.47
CA LEU A 58 -3.62 1.94 -13.25
C LEU A 58 -3.97 0.65 -13.99
N ASN A 59 -5.12 0.58 -14.68
CA ASN A 59 -5.65 -0.60 -15.35
C ASN A 59 -5.72 -1.83 -14.43
N ILE A 60 -6.30 -1.66 -13.24
CA ILE A 60 -6.43 -2.71 -12.21
C ILE A 60 -7.89 -2.89 -11.78
N SER A 61 -8.22 -4.09 -11.31
CA SER A 61 -9.57 -4.35 -10.78
C SER A 61 -9.82 -3.61 -9.46
N MET A 62 -11.04 -3.11 -9.26
CA MET A 62 -11.53 -2.56 -7.98
C MET A 62 -11.26 -3.50 -6.78
N LYS A 63 -11.46 -4.81 -6.97
CA LYS A 63 -11.17 -5.83 -5.93
C LYS A 63 -9.72 -5.80 -5.45
N LYS A 64 -8.78 -5.45 -6.32
CA LYS A 64 -7.37 -5.35 -5.95
C LYS A 64 -7.11 -4.13 -5.08
N ILE A 65 -7.71 -2.99 -5.44
CA ILE A 65 -7.68 -1.77 -4.64
C ILE A 65 -8.24 -2.07 -3.24
N ASP A 66 -9.41 -2.69 -3.15
CA ASP A 66 -10.03 -3.03 -1.87
C ASP A 66 -9.16 -3.96 -1.02
N ARG A 67 -8.51 -4.96 -1.63
CA ARG A 67 -7.58 -5.86 -0.92
C ARG A 67 -6.36 -5.13 -0.38
N VAL A 68 -5.78 -4.22 -1.16
CA VAL A 68 -4.61 -3.44 -0.73
C VAL A 68 -4.99 -2.50 0.41
N LYS A 69 -6.11 -1.78 0.30
CA LYS A 69 -6.63 -0.91 1.37
C LYS A 69 -6.91 -1.70 2.64
N LYS A 70 -7.55 -2.86 2.52
CA LYS A 70 -7.81 -3.76 3.64
C LYS A 70 -6.52 -4.18 4.34
N ARG A 71 -5.53 -4.68 3.58
CA ARG A 71 -4.23 -5.09 4.14
C ARG A 71 -3.51 -3.94 4.82
N PHE A 72 -3.52 -2.75 4.23
CA PHE A 72 -2.90 -1.59 4.86
C PHE A 72 -3.53 -1.28 6.22
N VAL A 73 -4.87 -1.25 6.29
CA VAL A 73 -5.58 -0.90 7.53
C VAL A 73 -5.50 -2.00 8.60
N GLU A 74 -5.58 -3.28 8.20
CA GLU A 74 -5.61 -4.41 9.14
C GLU A 74 -4.22 -4.96 9.48
N GLU A 75 -3.27 -4.89 8.56
CA GLU A 75 -2.00 -5.65 8.60
C GLU A 75 -0.77 -4.74 8.43
N GLY A 76 -0.94 -3.46 8.08
CA GLY A 76 0.13 -2.48 7.96
C GLY A 76 0.72 -2.33 6.55
N LEU A 77 1.63 -1.36 6.42
CA LEU A 77 2.23 -0.94 5.15
C LEU A 77 3.03 -2.06 4.45
N GLU A 78 3.90 -2.74 5.20
CA GLU A 78 4.76 -3.79 4.66
C GLU A 78 3.95 -4.93 4.03
N VAL A 79 2.87 -5.36 4.71
CA VAL A 79 2.02 -6.45 4.22
C VAL A 79 1.15 -5.99 3.04
N ALA A 80 0.77 -4.71 3.00
CA ALA A 80 0.07 -4.14 1.85
C ALA A 80 0.96 -4.09 0.59
N LEU A 81 2.26 -3.80 0.74
CA LEU A 81 3.22 -3.71 -0.35
C LEU A 81 3.67 -5.08 -0.85
N ASN A 82 4.09 -5.97 0.06
CA ASN A 82 4.68 -7.26 -0.27
C ASN A 82 3.65 -8.39 -0.42
N GLY A 83 2.47 -8.22 0.18
CA GLY A 83 1.56 -9.32 0.46
C GLY A 83 2.00 -10.11 1.68
N LYS A 84 1.15 -11.03 2.14
CA LYS A 84 1.55 -12.00 3.16
C LYS A 84 2.62 -12.90 2.57
N GLU A 85 3.70 -13.15 3.32
CA GLU A 85 4.57 -14.27 3.02
C GLU A 85 3.70 -15.52 2.88
N SER A 86 3.80 -16.17 1.73
CA SER A 86 3.26 -17.51 1.61
C SER A 86 4.07 -18.37 2.60
N GLU A 87 3.44 -19.22 3.40
CA GLU A 87 4.10 -20.31 4.15
C GLU A 87 4.86 -21.32 3.23
N ARG A 88 5.14 -20.95 1.98
CA ARG A 88 6.02 -21.67 1.08
C ARG A 88 7.44 -21.19 1.32
N ILE A 89 8.14 -21.95 2.16
CA ILE A 89 9.59 -21.91 2.30
C ILE A 89 10.22 -22.12 0.91
N TYR A 90 10.55 -21.03 0.23
CA TYR A 90 11.55 -21.03 -0.82
C TYR A 90 12.79 -20.38 -0.23
N THR A 91 13.79 -21.20 0.07
CA THR A 91 15.09 -20.71 0.50
C THR A 91 15.64 -19.78 -0.57
N LYS A 92 15.78 -18.48 -0.28
CA LYS A 92 16.77 -17.64 -0.93
C LYS A 92 17.03 -16.38 -0.13
N LYS A 93 18.28 -16.33 0.33
CA LYS A 93 19.00 -15.26 1.00
C LYS A 93 18.75 -13.91 0.29
N VAL A 94 18.24 -12.95 1.03
CA VAL A 94 18.44 -11.52 0.77
C VAL A 94 18.54 -10.86 2.13
N ASP A 95 19.72 -10.29 2.38
CA ASP A 95 20.09 -9.65 3.63
C ASP A 95 19.08 -8.55 4.00
N GLY A 96 18.47 -8.73 5.16
CA GLY A 96 17.38 -7.90 5.66
C GLY A 96 17.91 -6.75 6.49
N ASP A 97 17.63 -5.54 6.04
CA ASP A 97 17.23 -4.45 6.94
C ASP A 97 15.73 -4.27 6.76
N LEU A 98 14.97 -5.13 7.44
CA LEU A 98 13.53 -5.07 7.51
C LEU A 98 13.17 -4.33 8.81
N GLU A 99 13.19 -3.00 8.77
CA GLU A 99 12.69 -2.18 9.88
C GLU A 99 11.17 -2.41 10.02
N ALA A 100 10.81 -3.28 10.97
CA ALA A 100 9.44 -3.50 11.40
C ALA A 100 8.96 -2.29 12.21
N HIS A 101 8.36 -1.30 11.56
CA HIS A 101 7.53 -0.31 12.24
C HIS A 101 6.06 -0.74 12.21
N LEU A 102 5.67 -1.44 13.28
CA LEU A 102 4.28 -1.71 13.65
C LEU A 102 3.68 -0.47 14.31
N GLU A 103 2.76 0.22 13.64
CA GLU A 103 1.68 0.95 14.32
C GLU A 103 0.32 0.56 13.72
N PRO A 104 -0.51 -0.23 14.44
CA PRO A 104 -1.82 -0.66 13.95
C PRO A 104 -2.94 0.36 14.23
N ILE A 105 -3.91 0.39 13.30
CA ILE A 105 -5.33 0.75 13.46
C ILE A 105 -5.63 2.24 13.76
N ARG A 106 -5.80 3.04 12.70
CA ARG A 106 -6.69 4.22 12.74
C ARG A 106 -8.06 3.83 12.18
N LYS A 107 -8.96 3.43 13.07
CA LYS A 107 -10.38 3.28 12.76
C LYS A 107 -11.01 4.67 12.94
N VAL A 108 -11.30 5.35 11.84
CA VAL A 108 -12.03 6.62 11.86
C VAL A 108 -13.51 6.27 11.75
N GLU A 109 -14.29 6.62 12.78
CA GLU A 109 -15.76 6.52 12.82
C GLU A 109 -16.44 7.40 11.76
#